data_AF-A0A8D8AXA6-F1
#
_entry.id   AF-A0A8D8AXA6-F1
#
_cell.length_a   1.000
_cell.length_b   1.000
_cell.length_c   1.000
_cell.angle_alpha   90.00
_cell.angle_beta   90.00
_cell.angle_gamma   90.00
#
_symmetry.space_group_name_H-M   'P 1'
#
loop_
_entity.id
_entity.type
_entity.pdbx_description
1 polymer ?
#
loop_
_entity_poly.entity_id
_entity_poly.type
_entity_poly.pdbx_seq_one_letter_code
_entity_poly.pdbx_strand_id
1 'polypeptide(L)'
;MMAYETKLEFRTGNWSLKWIKFFLFMTNLMFVFTGVLVIATGVAVESVYKNFTSFVDEQFYSPTLMFIAVGVITLAIATFGFIGTFRESALLINIYCGILTVVFLLEVTATSVGIYHRREVDGILMQTLNNSLQRYPWNSNLQESVDFMQIELECCGVTRYQDWEDVFAVVDLDSGNLQAELPASCCQLYQDGACVPFQTGCYQRMNALLRHCLKTVISGLLLVAFVQISAAMFSFILGKRIRLIKTRCSLDRSKYQETICSFDYRRLNEISNEKPKI
;
A
#
# COMPACT_ATOMS: atom_id res chain seq x y z
N MET A 1 -50.40 -20.76 -3.78
CA MET A 1 -49.41 -21.85 -3.64
C MET A 1 -48.21 -21.64 -4.57
N MET A 2 -48.42 -21.31 -5.86
CA MET A 2 -47.33 -20.98 -6.81
C MET A 2 -46.44 -19.76 -6.42
N ALA A 3 -46.96 -18.83 -5.60
CA ALA A 3 -46.18 -17.70 -5.05
C ALA A 3 -45.20 -18.09 -3.93
N TYR A 4 -45.36 -19.27 -3.31
CA TYR A 4 -44.44 -19.76 -2.28
C TYR A 4 -43.29 -20.56 -2.90
N GLU A 5 -43.53 -21.27 -4.00
CA GLU A 5 -42.49 -22.00 -4.73
C GLU A 5 -41.50 -21.05 -5.45
N THR A 6 -41.97 -19.92 -5.97
CA THR A 6 -41.07 -18.84 -6.45
C THR A 6 -40.22 -18.22 -5.32
N LYS A 7 -40.71 -18.26 -4.08
CA LYS A 7 -39.96 -17.86 -2.88
C LYS A 7 -38.89 -18.89 -2.50
N LEU A 8 -39.02 -20.14 -2.96
CA LEU A 8 -38.07 -21.22 -2.72
C LEU A 8 -36.97 -21.30 -3.79
N GLU A 9 -37.25 -20.96 -5.06
CA GLU A 9 -36.19 -20.80 -6.08
C GLU A 9 -35.30 -19.57 -5.85
N PHE A 10 -35.79 -18.53 -5.16
CA PHE A 10 -34.93 -17.44 -4.68
C PHE A 10 -33.96 -17.87 -3.56
N ARG A 11 -34.11 -19.10 -3.03
CA ARG A 11 -33.27 -19.69 -1.98
C ARG A 11 -32.02 -20.40 -2.52
N THR A 12 -31.91 -20.65 -3.82
CA THR A 12 -30.80 -21.41 -4.44
C THR A 12 -29.51 -20.60 -4.63
N GLY A 13 -29.47 -19.32 -4.23
CA GLY A 13 -28.26 -18.47 -4.21
C GLY A 13 -27.66 -18.17 -2.84
N ASN A 14 -28.08 -18.87 -1.77
CA ASN A 14 -27.73 -18.48 -0.40
C ASN A 14 -26.26 -18.73 -0.02
N TRP A 15 -25.60 -19.74 -0.59
CA TRP A 15 -24.23 -20.05 -0.22
C TRP A 15 -23.23 -19.12 -0.90
N SER A 16 -23.36 -18.91 -2.22
CA SER A 16 -22.44 -18.07 -2.99
C SER A 16 -22.43 -16.60 -2.52
N LEU A 17 -23.59 -16.02 -2.22
CA LEU A 17 -23.67 -14.65 -1.70
C LEU A 17 -23.08 -14.51 -0.29
N LYS A 18 -23.22 -15.54 0.56
CA LYS A 18 -22.59 -15.58 1.88
C LYS A 18 -21.07 -15.63 1.77
N TRP A 19 -20.54 -16.47 0.88
CA TRP A 19 -19.09 -16.54 0.60
C TRP A 19 -18.53 -15.22 0.06
N ILE A 20 -19.26 -14.55 -0.83
CA ILE A 20 -18.86 -13.22 -1.34
C ILE A 20 -18.81 -12.19 -0.19
N LYS A 21 -19.84 -12.13 0.65
CA LYS A 21 -19.86 -11.22 1.81
C LYS A 21 -18.73 -11.54 2.79
N PHE A 22 -18.49 -12.83 3.06
CA PHE A 22 -17.41 -13.28 3.92
C PHE A 22 -16.03 -12.90 3.36
N PHE A 23 -15.80 -13.10 2.07
CA PHE A 23 -14.55 -12.70 1.40
C PHE A 23 -14.33 -11.19 1.52
N LEU A 24 -15.35 -10.37 1.19
CA LEU A 24 -15.24 -8.91 1.30
C LEU A 24 -15.01 -8.46 2.74
N PHE A 25 -15.65 -9.10 3.71
CA PHE A 25 -15.41 -8.84 5.14
C PHE A 25 -13.95 -9.14 5.51
N MET A 26 -13.41 -10.27 5.07
CA MET A 26 -12.02 -10.65 5.34
C MET A 26 -11.01 -9.72 4.65
N THR A 27 -11.23 -9.33 3.40
CA THR A 27 -10.34 -8.36 2.72
C THR A 27 -10.34 -7.02 3.42
N ASN A 28 -11.50 -6.50 3.83
CA ASN A 28 -11.57 -5.24 4.58
C ASN A 28 -10.90 -5.34 5.95
N LEU A 29 -11.00 -6.50 6.62
CA LEU A 29 -10.28 -6.75 7.86
C LEU A 29 -8.76 -6.71 7.67
N MET A 30 -8.26 -7.34 6.59
CA MET A 30 -6.84 -7.26 6.22
C MET A 30 -6.41 -5.81 5.98
N PHE A 31 -7.20 -5.01 5.25
CA PHE A 31 -6.90 -3.59 5.04
C PHE A 31 -6.89 -2.78 6.34
N VAL A 32 -7.74 -3.10 7.32
CA VAL A 32 -7.65 -2.47 8.64
C VAL A 32 -6.34 -2.80 9.34
N PHE A 33 -5.95 -4.08 9.38
CA PHE A 33 -4.69 -4.50 9.98
C PHE A 33 -3.49 -3.84 9.29
N THR A 34 -3.45 -3.86 7.95
CA THR A 34 -2.39 -3.21 7.17
C THR A 34 -2.37 -1.71 7.42
N GLY A 35 -3.53 -1.04 7.46
CA GLY A 35 -3.62 0.40 7.73
C GLY A 35 -3.07 0.77 9.10
N VAL A 36 -3.41 0.01 10.15
CA VAL A 36 -2.87 0.22 11.51
C VAL A 36 -1.35 -0.02 11.53
N LEU A 37 -0.87 -1.10 10.92
CA LEU A 37 0.57 -1.39 10.86
C LEU A 37 1.35 -0.27 10.14
N VAL A 38 0.84 0.23 9.02
CA VAL A 38 1.48 1.31 8.25
C VAL A 38 1.54 2.62 9.06
N ILE A 39 0.47 2.95 9.80
CA ILE A 39 0.49 4.12 10.69
C ILE A 39 1.50 3.90 11.82
N ALA A 40 1.50 2.72 12.44
CA ALA A 40 2.43 2.39 13.52
C ALA A 40 3.89 2.47 13.06
N THR A 41 4.20 1.96 11.86
CA THR A 41 5.55 2.10 11.30
C THR A 41 5.89 3.57 11.03
N GLY A 42 4.94 4.36 10.48
CA GLY A 42 5.12 5.79 10.30
C GLY A 42 5.48 6.50 11.60
N VAL A 43 4.69 6.31 12.65
CA VAL A 43 4.93 6.92 13.98
C VAL A 43 6.23 6.42 14.60
N ALA A 44 6.56 5.13 14.49
CA ALA A 44 7.80 4.56 15.01
C ALA A 44 9.02 5.18 14.33
N VAL A 45 9.01 5.26 12.99
CA VAL A 45 10.03 5.96 12.20
C VAL A 45 10.13 7.41 12.67
N GLU A 46 9.01 8.13 12.76
CA GLU A 46 9.00 9.52 13.23
C GLU A 46 9.66 9.68 14.59
N SER A 47 9.39 8.78 15.53
CA SER A 47 9.91 8.84 16.89
C SER A 47 11.43 8.66 16.95
N VAL A 48 11.99 7.80 16.10
CA VAL A 48 13.44 7.60 15.98
C VAL A 48 14.07 8.88 15.43
N TYR A 49 13.56 9.41 14.32
CA TYR A 49 14.11 10.61 13.68
C TYR A 49 13.91 11.89 14.51
N LYS A 50 12.83 11.98 15.29
CA LYS A 50 12.57 13.10 16.21
C LYS A 50 13.66 13.25 17.27
N ASN A 51 14.28 12.16 17.71
CA ASN A 51 15.39 12.23 18.66
C ASN A 51 16.67 12.83 18.06
N PHE A 52 16.74 12.96 16.73
CA PHE A 52 17.84 13.60 16.00
C PHE A 52 17.47 15.00 15.47
N THR A 53 16.28 15.54 15.81
CA THR A 53 15.70 16.77 15.20
C THR A 53 16.43 18.09 15.46
N SER A 54 17.45 18.13 16.32
CA SER A 54 18.35 19.29 16.33
C SER A 54 19.26 19.35 15.09
N PHE A 55 19.24 18.33 14.20
CA PHE A 55 20.21 18.20 13.12
C PHE A 55 19.69 17.61 11.78
N VAL A 56 18.41 17.24 11.66
CA VAL A 56 17.87 16.59 10.44
C VAL A 56 17.04 17.57 9.63
N ASP A 57 17.49 17.82 8.39
CA ASP A 57 16.89 18.69 7.37
C ASP A 57 15.39 18.35 7.10
N GLU A 58 14.61 19.33 6.63
CA GLU A 58 13.16 19.20 6.37
C GLU A 58 12.77 18.08 5.38
N GLN A 59 13.75 17.50 4.68
CA GLN A 59 13.56 16.49 3.65
C GLN A 59 13.06 15.14 4.19
N PHE A 60 13.37 14.78 5.44
CA PHE A 60 12.94 13.51 6.06
C PHE A 60 11.56 13.57 6.73
N TYR A 61 10.98 14.76 6.89
CA TYR A 61 9.60 14.90 7.38
C TYR A 61 8.59 14.37 6.35
N SER A 62 8.94 14.41 5.06
CA SER A 62 8.04 14.07 3.95
C SER A 62 7.65 12.58 3.87
N PRO A 63 8.58 11.60 3.92
CA PRO A 63 8.23 10.18 3.77
C PRO A 63 7.41 9.63 4.94
N THR A 64 7.70 10.07 6.16
CA THR A 64 7.02 9.61 7.38
C THR A 64 5.56 10.05 7.41
N LEU A 65 5.29 11.30 7.04
CA LEU A 65 3.94 11.83 6.90
C LEU A 65 3.15 11.09 5.81
N MET A 66 3.80 10.69 4.71
CA MET A 66 3.17 9.89 3.66
C MET A 66 2.71 8.53 4.18
N PHE A 67 3.50 7.82 5.00
CA PHE A 67 3.06 6.55 5.59
C PHE A 67 1.81 6.72 6.45
N ILE A 68 1.79 7.74 7.32
CA ILE A 68 0.63 8.03 8.18
C ILE A 68 -0.59 8.34 7.30
N ALA A 69 -0.44 9.20 6.29
CA ALA A 69 -1.53 9.58 5.39
C ALA A 69 -2.09 8.36 4.62
N VAL A 70 -1.23 7.52 4.04
CA VAL A 70 -1.63 6.31 3.33
C VAL A 70 -2.36 5.34 4.25
N GLY A 71 -1.88 5.16 5.48
CA GLY A 71 -2.53 4.32 6.47
C GLY A 71 -3.93 4.82 6.85
N VAL A 72 -4.09 6.13 7.09
CA VAL A 72 -5.40 6.74 7.40
C VAL A 72 -6.37 6.60 6.22
N ILE A 73 -5.92 6.84 4.99
CA ILE A 73 -6.73 6.65 3.78
C ILE A 73 -7.16 5.18 3.66
N THR A 74 -6.25 4.23 3.88
CA THR A 74 -6.54 2.80 3.83
C THR A 74 -7.61 2.40 4.85
N LEU A 75 -7.52 2.91 6.08
CA LEU A 75 -8.55 2.71 7.11
C LEU A 75 -9.90 3.28 6.68
N ALA A 76 -9.93 4.50 6.13
CA ALA A 76 -11.16 5.10 5.63
C ALA A 76 -11.81 4.22 4.54
N ILE A 77 -11.03 3.75 3.56
CA ILE A 77 -11.51 2.85 2.50
C ILE A 77 -12.09 1.56 3.10
N ALA A 78 -11.41 0.96 4.07
CA ALA A 78 -11.88 -0.25 4.73
C ALA A 78 -13.22 -0.02 5.49
N THR A 79 -13.41 1.14 6.12
CA THR A 79 -14.69 1.46 6.77
C THR A 79 -15.84 1.55 5.76
N PHE A 80 -15.62 2.12 4.57
CA PHE A 80 -16.63 2.12 3.51
C PHE A 80 -16.98 0.70 3.04
N GLY A 81 -15.98 -0.17 2.91
CA GLY A 81 -16.19 -1.57 2.55
C GLY A 81 -16.98 -2.35 3.62
N PHE A 82 -16.67 -2.14 4.91
CA PHE A 82 -17.44 -2.71 6.02
C PHE A 82 -18.88 -2.19 6.02
N ILE A 83 -19.09 -0.88 6.07
CA ILE A 83 -20.43 -0.28 6.14
C ILE A 83 -21.26 -0.68 4.92
N GLY A 84 -20.66 -0.72 3.73
CA GLY A 84 -21.31 -1.17 2.50
C GLY A 84 -21.81 -2.61 2.61
N THR A 85 -20.95 -3.51 3.10
CA THR A 85 -21.28 -4.94 3.27
C THR A 85 -22.34 -5.16 4.37
N PHE A 86 -22.21 -4.48 5.52
CA PHE A 86 -23.14 -4.59 6.65
C PHE A 86 -24.51 -3.97 6.37
N ARG A 87 -24.56 -2.79 5.74
CA ARG A 87 -25.84 -2.11 5.43
C ARG A 87 -26.53 -2.68 4.19
N GLU A 88 -25.91 -3.63 3.51
CA GLU A 88 -26.39 -4.21 2.25
C GLU A 88 -26.83 -3.13 1.25
N SER A 89 -26.10 -2.01 1.21
CA SER A 89 -26.45 -0.86 0.38
C SER A 89 -25.69 -0.92 -0.94
N ALA A 90 -26.42 -1.10 -2.04
CA ALA A 90 -25.83 -1.15 -3.37
C ALA A 90 -25.03 0.12 -3.72
N LEU A 91 -25.44 1.29 -3.22
CA LEU A 91 -24.72 2.54 -3.47
C LEU A 91 -23.34 2.52 -2.82
N LEU A 92 -23.25 2.18 -1.53
CA LEU A 92 -21.97 2.15 -0.80
C LEU A 92 -21.02 1.09 -1.36
N ILE A 93 -21.54 -0.08 -1.72
CA ILE A 93 -20.73 -1.16 -2.32
C ILE A 93 -20.20 -0.74 -3.70
N ASN A 94 -20.99 -0.01 -4.49
CA ASN A 94 -20.51 0.52 -5.78
C ASN A 94 -19.47 1.64 -5.59
N ILE A 95 -19.62 2.50 -4.59
CA ILE A 95 -18.61 3.51 -4.25
C ILE A 95 -17.30 2.82 -3.83
N TYR A 96 -17.38 1.82 -2.95
CA TYR A 96 -16.22 1.02 -2.55
C TYR A 96 -15.52 0.36 -3.75
N CYS A 97 -16.29 -0.24 -4.66
CA CYS A 97 -15.75 -0.79 -5.91
C CYS A 97 -15.03 0.28 -6.76
N GLY A 98 -15.62 1.47 -6.91
CA GLY A 98 -15.02 2.57 -7.65
C GLY A 98 -13.72 3.05 -7.02
N ILE A 99 -13.68 3.18 -5.69
CA ILE A 99 -12.47 3.57 -4.95
C ILE A 99 -11.36 2.52 -5.16
N LEU A 100 -11.67 1.22 -5.04
CA LEU A 100 -10.68 0.16 -5.30
C LEU A 100 -10.13 0.24 -6.73
N THR A 101 -10.98 0.53 -7.73
CA THR A 101 -10.52 0.70 -9.11
C THR A 101 -9.59 1.91 -9.26
N VAL A 102 -9.91 3.05 -8.64
CA VAL A 102 -9.04 4.23 -8.66
C VAL A 102 -7.70 3.95 -7.99
N VAL A 103 -7.70 3.29 -6.83
CA VAL A 103 -6.48 2.89 -6.13
C VAL A 103 -5.62 1.96 -6.98
N PHE A 104 -6.23 0.97 -7.64
CA PHE A 104 -5.51 0.08 -8.56
C PHE A 104 -4.82 0.85 -9.70
N LEU A 105 -5.51 1.84 -10.30
CA LEU A 105 -4.91 2.67 -11.35
C LEU A 105 -3.74 3.50 -10.80
N LEU A 106 -3.89 4.07 -9.60
CA LEU A 106 -2.80 4.79 -8.93
C LEU A 106 -1.61 3.87 -8.66
N GLU A 107 -1.85 2.64 -8.21
CA GLU A 107 -0.80 1.65 -7.95
C GLU A 107 -0.02 1.29 -9.22
N VAL A 108 -0.72 1.06 -10.34
CA VAL A 108 -0.08 0.80 -11.64
C VAL A 108 0.74 2.00 -12.11
N THR A 109 0.20 3.22 -12.02
CA THR A 109 0.93 4.43 -12.42
C THR A 109 2.17 4.67 -11.56
N ALA A 110 2.04 4.59 -10.22
CA ALA A 110 3.16 4.76 -9.29
C ALA A 110 4.24 3.70 -9.53
N THR A 111 3.85 2.43 -9.71
CA THR A 111 4.80 1.34 -10.01
C THR A 111 5.52 1.57 -11.35
N SER A 112 4.80 2.00 -12.38
CA SER A 112 5.37 2.26 -13.70
C SER A 112 6.38 3.40 -13.66
N VAL A 113 6.05 4.50 -13.00
CA VAL A 113 6.95 5.65 -12.79
C VAL A 113 8.18 5.23 -11.99
N GLY A 114 7.99 4.47 -10.90
CA GLY A 114 9.09 3.98 -10.07
C GLY A 114 10.07 3.07 -10.83
N ILE A 115 9.55 2.21 -11.72
CA ILE A 115 10.40 1.36 -12.58
C ILE A 115 11.12 2.21 -13.64
N TYR A 116 10.43 3.19 -14.23
CA TYR A 116 10.99 4.05 -15.27
C TYR A 116 12.20 4.86 -14.77
N HIS A 117 12.10 5.46 -13.58
CA HIS A 117 13.17 6.27 -13.00
C HIS A 117 14.25 5.44 -12.28
N ARG A 118 14.24 4.11 -12.38
CA ARG A 118 15.20 3.27 -11.66
C ARG A 118 16.67 3.61 -11.96
N ARG A 119 17.00 3.92 -13.22
CA ARG A 119 18.39 4.28 -13.61
C ARG A 119 18.83 5.61 -12.99
N GLU A 120 17.92 6.55 -12.84
CA GLU A 120 18.18 7.84 -12.21
C GLU A 120 18.44 7.66 -10.72
N VAL A 121 17.66 6.80 -10.05
CA VAL A 121 17.89 6.43 -8.64
C VAL A 121 19.28 5.83 -8.43
N ASP A 122 19.75 4.94 -9.31
CA ASP A 122 21.10 4.38 -9.22
C ASP A 122 22.19 5.47 -9.33
N GLY A 123 22.00 6.46 -10.22
CA GLY A 123 22.92 7.60 -10.37
C GLY A 123 22.91 8.54 -9.15
N ILE A 124 21.72 8.85 -8.64
CA ILE A 124 21.55 9.66 -7.43
C ILE A 124 22.20 8.96 -6.23
N LEU A 125 22.07 7.65 -6.12
CA LEU A 125 22.70 6.86 -5.04
C LEU A 125 24.21 6.99 -5.07
N MET A 126 24.81 6.82 -6.25
CA MET A 126 26.26 6.96 -6.45
C MET A 126 26.73 8.36 -6.08
N GLN A 127 26.03 9.40 -6.56
CA GLN A 127 26.35 10.79 -6.27
C GLN A 127 26.20 11.10 -4.77
N THR A 128 25.16 10.58 -4.13
CA THR A 128 24.91 10.76 -2.70
C THR A 128 26.03 10.13 -1.87
N LEU A 129 26.42 8.90 -2.17
CA LEU A 129 27.54 8.24 -1.49
C LEU A 129 28.85 9.02 -1.66
N ASN A 130 29.14 9.50 -2.87
CA ASN A 130 30.36 10.25 -3.13
C ASN A 130 30.40 11.59 -2.37
N ASN A 131 29.28 12.33 -2.37
CA ASN A 131 29.15 13.56 -1.60
C ASN A 131 29.25 13.30 -0.09
N SER A 132 28.69 12.17 0.37
CA SER A 132 28.77 11.75 1.77
C SER A 132 30.22 11.46 2.18
N LEU A 133 30.98 10.75 1.33
CA LEU A 133 32.39 10.45 1.59
C LEU A 133 33.23 11.75 1.68
N GLN A 134 33.02 12.70 0.76
CA GLN A 134 33.75 13.98 0.76
C GLN A 134 33.47 14.86 1.98
N ARG A 135 32.24 14.82 2.49
CA ARG A 135 31.83 15.62 3.66
C ARG A 135 32.12 14.92 5.00
N TYR A 136 32.51 13.65 4.96
CA TYR A 136 32.75 12.82 6.13
C TYR A 136 33.67 13.49 7.17
N PRO A 137 34.82 14.10 6.83
CA PRO A 137 35.72 14.67 7.84
C PRO A 137 35.12 15.87 8.62
N TRP A 138 34.07 16.50 8.09
CA TRP A 138 33.57 17.81 8.55
C TRP A 138 32.18 17.73 9.19
N ASN A 139 31.53 16.55 9.20
CA ASN A 139 30.16 16.39 9.68
C ASN A 139 30.02 15.11 10.53
N SER A 140 29.92 15.27 11.84
CA SER A 140 29.82 14.16 12.80
C SER A 140 28.61 13.26 12.60
N ASN A 141 27.45 13.81 12.20
CA ASN A 141 26.24 13.01 11.97
C ASN A 141 26.38 12.14 10.72
N LEU A 142 27.09 12.67 9.72
CA LEU A 142 27.42 11.94 8.51
C LEU A 142 28.48 10.86 8.78
N GLN A 143 29.42 11.11 9.70
CA GLN A 143 30.39 10.10 10.14
C GLN A 143 29.68 8.89 10.73
N GLU A 144 28.81 9.10 11.73
CA GLU A 144 28.06 8.01 12.36
C GLU A 144 27.24 7.20 11.34
N SER A 145 26.58 7.89 10.40
CA SER A 145 25.77 7.24 9.36
C SER A 145 26.62 6.41 8.37
N VAL A 146 27.78 6.94 7.96
CA VAL A 146 28.70 6.24 7.05
C VAL A 146 29.37 5.07 7.76
N ASP A 147 29.79 5.25 9.01
CA ASP A 147 30.42 4.20 9.82
C ASP A 147 29.45 3.05 10.07
N PHE A 148 28.21 3.38 10.47
CA PHE A 148 27.13 2.39 10.63
C PHE A 148 26.89 1.62 9.34
N MET A 149 26.79 2.31 8.20
CA MET A 149 26.61 1.68 6.89
C MET A 149 27.75 0.72 6.55
N GLN A 150 29.00 1.14 6.75
CA GLN A 150 30.18 0.33 6.42
C GLN A 150 30.26 -0.95 7.26
N ILE A 151 29.93 -0.85 8.55
CA ILE A 151 29.88 -1.99 9.46
C ILE A 151 28.73 -2.92 9.10
N GLU A 152 27.51 -2.38 8.96
CA GLU A 152 26.29 -3.17 8.72
C GLU A 152 26.29 -3.85 7.34
N LEU A 153 26.85 -3.19 6.33
CA LEU A 153 26.91 -3.72 4.96
C LEU A 153 28.22 -4.44 4.63
N GLU A 154 29.18 -4.45 5.56
CA GLU A 154 30.54 -4.99 5.39
C GLU A 154 31.19 -4.47 4.11
N CYS A 155 31.28 -3.14 4.00
CA CYS A 155 31.76 -2.45 2.81
C CYS A 155 32.69 -1.29 3.17
N CYS A 156 33.48 -0.83 2.20
CA CYS A 156 34.37 0.31 2.41
C CYS A 156 34.50 1.18 1.16
N GLY A 157 34.44 2.51 1.38
CA GLY A 157 34.40 3.50 0.32
C GLY A 157 33.12 3.42 -0.51
N VAL A 158 33.07 4.15 -1.63
CA VAL A 158 31.89 4.14 -2.51
C VAL A 158 31.91 2.90 -3.39
N THR A 159 32.98 2.74 -4.15
CA THR A 159 33.22 1.62 -5.07
C THR A 159 34.28 0.66 -4.55
N ARG A 160 35.25 1.18 -3.79
CA ARG A 160 36.40 0.45 -3.23
C ARG A 160 37.02 1.24 -2.08
N TYR A 161 37.86 0.59 -1.28
CA TYR A 161 38.50 1.23 -0.12
C TYR A 161 39.45 2.38 -0.51
N GLN A 162 40.04 2.36 -1.71
CA GLN A 162 40.93 3.43 -2.18
C GLN A 162 40.21 4.77 -2.39
N ASP A 163 38.88 4.80 -2.42
CA ASP A 163 38.13 6.05 -2.51
C ASP A 163 38.39 6.98 -1.30
N TRP A 164 38.95 6.43 -0.19
CA TRP A 164 39.42 7.21 0.96
C TRP A 164 40.72 7.99 0.71
N GLU A 165 41.51 7.63 -0.32
CA GLU A 165 42.72 8.38 -0.71
C GLU A 165 42.37 9.80 -1.15
N ASP A 166 41.23 9.99 -1.81
CA ASP A 166 40.77 11.32 -2.23
C ASP A 166 40.25 12.18 -1.07
N VAL A 167 40.05 11.60 0.12
CA VAL A 167 39.46 12.27 1.29
C VAL A 167 40.50 12.52 2.39
N PHE A 168 41.31 11.51 2.70
CA PHE A 168 42.35 11.55 3.72
C PHE A 168 43.74 11.33 3.12
N ALA A 169 44.05 11.95 1.98
CA ALA A 169 45.38 11.91 1.40
C ALA A 169 46.43 12.39 2.41
N VAL A 170 47.12 11.45 3.06
CA VAL A 170 48.32 11.73 3.86
C VAL A 170 49.52 11.25 3.05
N VAL A 171 50.44 12.18 2.79
CA VAL A 171 51.75 11.83 2.22
C VAL A 171 52.60 11.30 3.36
N ASP A 172 52.92 10.01 3.31
CA ASP A 172 53.90 9.43 4.23
C ASP A 172 55.29 9.95 3.84
N LEU A 173 55.84 10.84 4.67
CA LEU A 173 57.10 11.55 4.40
C LEU A 173 58.32 10.61 4.42
N ASP A 174 58.20 9.43 5.02
CA ASP A 174 59.32 8.49 5.17
C ASP A 174 59.38 7.45 4.04
N SER A 175 58.23 7.02 3.52
CA SER A 175 58.15 6.00 2.46
C SER A 175 57.88 6.57 1.06
N GLY A 176 57.48 7.83 0.96
CA GLY A 176 57.10 8.49 -0.30
C GLY A 176 55.81 7.92 -0.92
N ASN A 177 55.11 7.03 -0.21
CA ASN A 177 53.87 6.42 -0.65
C ASN A 177 52.67 7.19 -0.08
N LEU A 178 51.60 7.29 -0.86
CA LEU A 178 50.33 7.81 -0.37
C LEU A 178 49.68 6.72 0.49
N GLN A 179 49.48 6.98 1.78
CA GLN A 179 48.70 6.10 2.65
C GLN A 179 47.49 6.87 3.16
N ALA A 180 46.30 6.44 2.77
CA ALA A 180 45.07 6.99 3.32
C ALA A 180 44.80 6.39 4.69
N GLU A 181 44.54 7.23 5.68
CA GLU A 181 44.03 6.78 6.97
C GLU A 181 42.58 6.32 6.77
N LEU A 182 42.34 5.02 6.91
CA LEU A 182 41.02 4.42 6.75
C LEU A 182 40.24 4.55 8.07
N PRO A 183 38.94 4.89 8.04
CA PRO A 183 38.12 4.87 9.25
C PRO A 183 38.04 3.47 9.86
N ALA A 184 37.89 3.40 11.18
CA ALA A 184 37.80 2.12 11.88
C ALA A 184 36.63 1.24 11.38
N SER A 185 35.54 1.85 10.93
CA SER A 185 34.37 1.17 10.34
C SER A 185 34.65 0.43 9.03
N CYS A 186 35.70 0.82 8.31
CA CYS A 186 36.13 0.18 7.06
C CYS A 186 36.97 -1.09 7.29
N CYS A 187 37.52 -1.25 8.50
CA CYS A 187 38.44 -2.34 8.82
C CYS A 187 37.66 -3.61 9.18
N GLN A 188 37.80 -4.64 8.36
CA GLN A 188 37.22 -5.96 8.63
C GLN A 188 37.91 -6.61 9.84
N LEU A 189 39.23 -6.46 9.92
CA LEU A 189 40.07 -6.97 10.99
C LEU A 189 41.39 -6.19 11.05
N TYR A 190 42.07 -6.28 12.18
CA TYR A 190 43.43 -5.78 12.35
C TYR A 190 44.40 -6.95 12.41
N GLN A 191 45.39 -6.96 11.53
CA GLN A 191 46.44 -7.96 11.50
C GLN A 191 47.80 -7.27 11.65
N ASP A 192 48.56 -7.65 12.67
CA ASP A 192 49.87 -7.05 13.00
C ASP A 192 49.83 -5.51 13.18
N GLY A 193 48.70 -4.99 13.67
CA GLY A 193 48.47 -3.55 13.86
C GLY A 193 48.03 -2.80 12.60
N ALA A 194 47.94 -3.47 11.44
CA ALA A 194 47.45 -2.90 10.19
C ALA A 194 45.98 -3.23 9.95
N CYS A 195 45.21 -2.24 9.47
CA CYS A 195 43.82 -2.42 9.06
C CYS A 195 43.73 -3.21 7.76
N VAL A 196 42.95 -4.29 7.74
CA VAL A 196 42.56 -5.00 6.52
C VAL A 196 41.16 -4.50 6.13
N PRO A 197 41.03 -3.67 5.08
CA PRO A 197 39.76 -3.06 4.73
C PRO A 197 38.83 -4.03 4.01
N PHE A 198 37.52 -3.78 4.11
CA PHE A 198 36.54 -4.44 3.25
C PHE A 198 36.84 -4.18 1.77
N GLN A 199 36.88 -5.23 0.96
CA GLN A 199 37.24 -5.13 -0.46
C GLN A 199 36.07 -4.67 -1.34
N THR A 200 34.83 -4.81 -0.87
CA THR A 200 33.64 -4.40 -1.63
C THR A 200 33.21 -2.98 -1.28
N GLY A 201 32.96 -2.14 -2.29
CA GLY A 201 32.37 -0.82 -2.10
C GLY A 201 30.92 -0.84 -1.61
N CYS A 202 30.53 0.21 -0.90
CA CYS A 202 29.19 0.32 -0.34
C CYS A 202 28.10 0.52 -1.40
N TYR A 203 28.44 1.10 -2.55
CA TYR A 203 27.51 1.22 -3.68
C TYR A 203 27.04 -0.16 -4.17
N GLN A 204 27.94 -1.13 -4.31
CA GLN A 204 27.60 -2.46 -4.79
C GLN A 204 26.67 -3.19 -3.82
N ARG A 205 26.98 -3.15 -2.51
CA ARG A 205 26.16 -3.75 -1.45
C ARG A 205 24.80 -3.07 -1.35
N MET A 206 24.76 -1.74 -1.30
CA MET A 206 23.51 -1.00 -1.18
C MET A 206 22.64 -1.14 -2.44
N ASN A 207 23.21 -1.10 -3.64
CA ASN A 207 22.46 -1.35 -4.87
C ASN A 207 21.94 -2.81 -4.91
N ALA A 208 22.72 -3.80 -4.41
CA ALA A 208 22.21 -5.16 -4.27
C ALA A 208 20.99 -5.23 -3.34
N LEU A 209 21.06 -4.59 -2.16
CA LEU A 209 19.93 -4.48 -1.24
C LEU A 209 18.73 -3.80 -1.88
N LEU A 210 18.93 -2.63 -2.51
CA LEU A 210 17.86 -1.92 -3.21
C LEU A 210 17.19 -2.80 -4.27
N ARG A 211 17.97 -3.55 -5.06
CA ARG A 211 17.39 -4.49 -6.04
C ARG A 211 16.59 -5.61 -5.37
N HIS A 212 17.03 -6.11 -4.23
CA HIS A 212 16.28 -7.10 -3.46
C HIS A 212 14.98 -6.50 -2.88
N CYS A 213 15.07 -5.33 -2.23
CA CYS A 213 13.92 -4.60 -1.71
C CYS A 213 12.91 -4.27 -2.81
N LEU A 214 13.36 -3.74 -3.97
CA LEU A 214 12.51 -3.45 -5.12
C LEU A 214 11.77 -4.69 -5.62
N LYS A 215 12.46 -5.83 -5.73
CA LYS A 215 11.82 -7.10 -6.12
C LYS A 215 10.77 -7.53 -5.10
N THR A 216 11.08 -7.45 -3.80
CA THR A 216 10.14 -7.78 -2.73
C THR A 216 8.91 -6.86 -2.76
N VAL A 217 9.11 -5.55 -2.91
CA VAL A 217 8.04 -4.56 -3.02
C VAL A 217 7.16 -4.83 -4.23
N ILE A 218 7.74 -5.03 -5.43
CA ILE A 218 6.99 -5.33 -6.65
C ILE A 218 6.18 -6.63 -6.48
N SER A 219 6.75 -7.66 -5.86
CA SER A 219 6.01 -8.90 -5.59
C SER A 219 4.82 -8.69 -4.65
N GLY A 220 4.96 -7.82 -3.64
CA GLY A 220 3.88 -7.44 -2.74
C GLY A 220 2.78 -6.65 -3.45
N LEU A 221 3.14 -5.68 -4.31
CA LEU A 221 2.19 -4.90 -5.10
C LEU A 221 1.37 -5.79 -6.05
N LEU A 222 1.99 -6.79 -6.68
CA LEU A 222 1.27 -7.76 -7.50
C LEU A 222 0.22 -8.56 -6.70
N LEU A 223 0.55 -8.96 -5.47
CA LEU A 223 -0.40 -9.64 -4.58
C LEU A 223 -1.55 -8.70 -4.19
N VAL A 224 -1.23 -7.46 -3.84
CA VAL A 224 -2.22 -6.42 -3.49
C VAL A 224 -3.17 -6.16 -4.66
N ALA A 225 -2.63 -5.96 -5.86
CA ALA A 225 -3.41 -5.81 -7.10
C ALA A 225 -4.36 -7.00 -7.34
N PHE A 226 -3.89 -8.23 -7.16
CA PHE A 226 -4.73 -9.43 -7.30
C PHE A 226 -5.91 -9.44 -6.31
N VAL A 227 -5.63 -9.10 -5.04
CA VAL A 227 -6.66 -9.01 -3.99
C VAL A 227 -7.65 -7.88 -4.28
N GLN A 228 -7.17 -6.71 -4.71
CA GLN A 228 -8.00 -5.56 -5.07
C GLN A 228 -8.94 -5.87 -6.25
N ILE A 229 -8.43 -6.47 -7.32
CA ILE A 229 -9.25 -6.85 -8.50
C ILE A 229 -10.33 -7.85 -8.09
N SER A 230 -9.95 -8.86 -7.29
CA SER A 230 -10.90 -9.85 -6.77
C SER A 230 -11.99 -9.19 -5.91
N ALA A 231 -11.60 -8.29 -5.00
CA ALA A 231 -12.52 -7.55 -4.15
C ALA A 231 -13.43 -6.60 -4.96
N ALA A 232 -12.91 -5.93 -5.98
CA ALA A 232 -13.69 -5.08 -6.87
C ALA A 232 -14.71 -5.90 -7.67
N MET A 233 -14.28 -7.03 -8.26
CA MET A 233 -15.16 -7.95 -8.98
C MET A 233 -16.30 -8.46 -8.08
N PHE A 234 -15.97 -8.94 -6.88
CA PHE A 234 -16.97 -9.43 -5.93
C PHE A 234 -17.89 -8.31 -5.41
N SER A 235 -17.36 -7.11 -5.18
CA SER A 235 -18.14 -5.93 -4.82
C SER A 235 -19.13 -5.56 -5.92
N PHE A 236 -18.69 -5.54 -7.18
CA PHE A 236 -19.56 -5.28 -8.33
C PHE A 236 -20.68 -6.33 -8.46
N ILE A 237 -20.33 -7.61 -8.32
CA ILE A 237 -21.32 -8.71 -8.32
C ILE A 237 -22.33 -8.52 -7.19
N LEU A 238 -21.87 -8.24 -5.97
CA LEU A 238 -22.74 -8.05 -4.80
C LEU A 238 -23.64 -6.82 -4.98
N GLY A 239 -23.09 -5.69 -5.42
CA GLY A 239 -23.83 -4.45 -5.70
C GLY A 239 -24.90 -4.63 -6.77
N LYS A 240 -24.57 -5.31 -7.89
CA LYS A 240 -25.53 -5.65 -8.95
C LYS A 240 -26.64 -6.53 -8.41
N ARG A 241 -26.32 -7.55 -7.61
CA ARG A 241 -27.32 -8.46 -7.01
C ARG A 241 -28.25 -7.69 -6.06
N ILE A 242 -27.72 -6.90 -5.14
CA ILE A 242 -28.53 -6.09 -4.22
C ILE A 242 -29.45 -5.14 -4.99
N ARG A 243 -28.93 -4.45 -6.02
CA ARG A 243 -29.73 -3.53 -6.84
C ARG A 243 -30.86 -4.26 -7.59
N LEU A 244 -30.57 -5.43 -8.16
CA LEU A 244 -31.57 -6.25 -8.85
C LEU A 244 -32.67 -6.72 -7.89
N ILE A 245 -32.31 -7.15 -6.69
CA ILE A 245 -33.27 -7.58 -5.67
C ILE A 245 -34.15 -6.41 -5.25
N LYS A 246 -33.56 -5.25 -4.95
CA LYS A 246 -34.30 -4.04 -4.58
C LYS A 246 -35.27 -3.62 -5.69
N THR A 247 -34.82 -3.64 -6.94
CA THR A 247 -35.64 -3.28 -8.13
C THR A 247 -36.78 -4.27 -8.33
N ARG A 248 -36.52 -5.58 -8.17
CA ARG A 248 -37.56 -6.62 -8.26
C ARG A 248 -38.62 -6.42 -7.19
N CYS A 249 -38.22 -6.21 -5.93
CA CYS A 249 -39.18 -5.95 -4.85
C CYS A 249 -40.00 -4.67 -5.08
N SER A 250 -39.42 -3.60 -5.64
CA SER A 250 -40.20 -2.40 -5.97
C SER A 250 -41.20 -2.65 -7.11
N LEU A 251 -40.83 -3.45 -8.11
CA LEU A 251 -41.73 -3.81 -9.21
C LEU A 251 -42.86 -4.73 -8.74
N ASP A 252 -42.56 -5.74 -7.92
CA ASP A 252 -43.57 -6.64 -7.35
C ASP A 252 -44.57 -5.88 -6.48
N ARG A 253 -44.10 -4.88 -5.72
CA ARG A 253 -44.98 -3.98 -4.95
C ARG A 253 -45.92 -3.17 -5.86
N SER A 254 -45.40 -2.63 -6.97
CA SER A 254 -46.21 -1.89 -7.96
C SER A 254 -47.28 -2.78 -8.59
N LYS A 255 -46.90 -3.99 -9.04
CA LYS A 255 -47.84 -4.96 -9.65
C LYS A 255 -48.92 -5.41 -8.67
N TYR A 256 -48.55 -5.65 -7.42
CA TYR A 256 -49.51 -6.02 -6.37
C TYR A 256 -50.55 -4.90 -6.16
N GLN A 257 -50.10 -3.64 -6.11
CA GLN A 257 -50.98 -2.50 -5.91
C GLN A 257 -51.92 -2.25 -7.10
N GLU A 258 -51.45 -2.43 -8.34
CA GLU A 258 -52.31 -2.41 -9.54
C GLU A 258 -53.37 -3.51 -9.51
N THR A 259 -52.98 -4.71 -9.10
CA THR A 259 -53.89 -5.87 -9.02
C THR A 259 -55.03 -5.60 -8.03
N ILE A 260 -54.72 -5.06 -6.85
CA ILE A 260 -55.74 -4.70 -5.84
C ILE A 260 -56.70 -3.63 -6.38
N CYS A 261 -56.18 -2.54 -6.96
CA CYS A 261 -57.01 -1.47 -7.49
C CYS A 261 -57.97 -1.97 -8.60
N SER A 262 -57.49 -2.89 -9.44
CA SER A 262 -58.30 -3.51 -10.49
C SER A 262 -59.44 -4.37 -9.95
N PHE A 263 -59.24 -5.02 -8.80
CA PHE A 263 -60.23 -5.86 -8.15
C PHE A 263 -61.30 -5.00 -7.46
N ASP A 264 -60.89 -3.97 -6.72
CA ASP A 264 -61.82 -3.04 -6.05
C ASP A 264 -62.72 -2.30 -7.05
N TYR A 265 -62.17 -1.85 -8.18
CA TYR A 265 -62.95 -1.22 -9.24
C TYR A 265 -64.03 -2.16 -9.81
N ARG A 266 -63.68 -3.43 -10.04
CA ARG A 266 -64.62 -4.43 -10.59
C ARG A 266 -65.78 -4.68 -9.63
N ARG A 267 -65.47 -4.79 -8.34
CA ARG A 267 -66.45 -4.96 -7.26
C ARG A 267 -67.40 -3.75 -7.14
N LEU A 268 -66.88 -2.53 -7.28
CA LEU A 268 -67.70 -1.31 -7.26
C LEU A 268 -68.68 -1.26 -8.46
N ASN A 269 -68.24 -1.68 -9.64
CA ASN A 269 -69.12 -1.74 -10.82
C ASN A 269 -70.24 -2.77 -10.66
N GLU A 270 -69.94 -3.94 -10.09
CA GLU A 270 -70.97 -4.95 -9.76
C GLU A 270 -72.04 -4.39 -8.83
N ILE A 271 -71.64 -3.71 -7.74
CA ILE A 271 -72.56 -3.05 -6.80
C ILE A 271 -73.37 -1.93 -7.48
N SER A 272 -72.77 -1.20 -8.42
CA SER A 272 -73.51 -0.14 -9.14
C SER A 272 -74.59 -0.69 -10.07
N ASN A 273 -74.35 -1.85 -10.68
CA ASN A 273 -75.27 -2.48 -11.63
C ASN A 273 -76.41 -3.24 -10.95
N GLU A 274 -76.26 -3.60 -9.67
CA GLU A 274 -77.33 -4.22 -8.86
C GLU A 274 -78.34 -3.20 -8.30
N LYS A 275 -78.14 -1.88 -8.48
CA LYS A 275 -79.14 -0.91 -8.03
C LYS A 275 -80.44 -1.02 -8.87
N PRO A 276 -81.62 -1.17 -8.23
CA PRO A 276 -82.88 -1.30 -8.95
C PRO A 276 -83.19 -0.01 -9.74
N LYS A 277 -83.59 -0.17 -11.01
CA LYS A 277 -84.18 0.91 -11.81
C LYS A 277 -85.56 1.23 -11.25
N ILE A 278 -85.66 2.35 -10.53
CA ILE A 278 -86.91 3.00 -10.15
C ILE A 278 -87.47 3.73 -11.38
#